data_AF-A0A562IX76-F1
#
_entry.id   AF-A0A562IX76-F1
#
_cell.length_a   1.000
_cell.length_b   1.000
_cell.length_c   1.000
_cell.angle_alpha   90.00
_cell.angle_beta   90.00
_cell.angle_gamma   90.00
#
_symmetry.space_group_name_H-M   'P 1'
#
loop_
_entity.id
_entity.type
_entity.pdbx_description
1 polymer ?
#
loop_
_entity_poly.entity_id
_entity_poly.type
_entity_poly.pdbx_seq_one_letter_code
_entity_poly.pdbx_strand_id
1 'polypeptide(L)'
;MGRVQGFGTRLVHDLTGTSWHVSARLAERGGNVLLFVPLGLLLCAALPRVPRWVVWAICVAGSLGIEATQALFLPNRFPSVVDVVTNSTGAAIGVGLHWLLTRGRRTPG
;
A
#
# COMPACT_ATOMS: atom_id res chain seq x y z
N MET A 1 22.91 11.40 45.87
CA MET A 1 21.49 11.14 45.56
C MET A 1 21.27 11.47 44.08
N GLY A 2 21.30 10.48 43.17
CA GLY A 2 21.14 10.75 41.72
C GLY A 2 21.84 9.77 40.79
N ARG A 3 21.19 8.63 40.47
CA ARG A 3 21.49 7.83 39.26
C ARG A 3 20.52 6.69 38.89
N VAL A 4 19.31 6.61 39.46
CA VAL A 4 18.40 5.46 39.21
C VAL A 4 17.30 5.76 38.18
N GLN A 5 17.08 7.01 37.79
CA GLN A 5 15.97 7.40 36.88
C GLN A 5 16.22 7.15 35.38
N GLY A 6 17.33 6.54 34.98
CA GLY A 6 17.74 6.43 33.56
C GLY A 6 17.44 5.09 32.87
N PHE A 7 17.35 3.99 33.62
CA PHE A 7 17.25 2.65 33.01
C PHE A 7 15.81 2.23 32.71
N GLY A 8 14.89 2.42 33.68
CA GLY A 8 13.48 2.03 33.53
C GLY A 8 12.74 2.83 32.45
N THR A 9 13.00 4.13 32.34
CA THR A 9 12.44 5.01 31.30
C THR A 9 12.96 4.70 29.91
N ARG A 10 14.25 4.33 29.78
CA ARG A 10 14.82 3.89 28.49
C ARG A 10 14.28 2.53 28.07
N LEU A 11 14.17 1.59 29.00
CA LEU A 11 13.61 0.26 28.69
C LEU A 11 12.15 0.35 28.24
N VAL A 12 11.33 1.16 28.92
CA VAL A 12 9.93 1.40 28.50
C VAL A 12 9.89 2.15 27.16
N HIS A 13 10.72 3.16 26.95
CA HIS A 13 10.77 3.86 25.66
C HIS A 13 11.26 2.96 24.50
N ASP A 14 12.22 2.06 24.75
CA ASP A 14 12.77 1.15 23.74
C ASP A 14 11.81 -0.02 23.46
N LEU A 15 11.14 -0.53 24.49
CA LEU A 15 10.16 -1.61 24.34
C LEU A 15 8.85 -1.12 23.71
N THR A 16 8.38 0.08 24.05
CA THR A 16 7.09 0.58 23.57
C THR A 16 7.23 1.49 22.34
N GLY A 17 8.31 2.28 22.25
CA GLY A 17 8.54 3.19 21.14
C GLY A 17 8.92 2.47 19.86
N THR A 18 9.95 1.61 19.89
CA THR A 18 10.42 0.93 18.67
C THR A 18 9.40 -0.08 18.15
N SER A 19 8.73 -0.81 19.04
CA SER A 19 7.70 -1.79 18.68
C SER A 19 6.48 -1.13 18.04
N TRP A 20 5.99 -0.03 18.61
CA TRP A 20 4.84 0.70 18.08
C TRP A 20 5.08 1.25 16.67
N HIS A 21 6.24 1.87 16.42
CA HIS A 21 6.57 2.40 15.10
C HIS A 21 6.65 1.29 14.03
N VAL A 22 7.16 0.11 14.39
CA VAL A 22 7.23 -1.03 13.47
C VAL A 22 5.83 -1.55 13.17
N SER A 23 4.98 -1.76 14.18
CA SER A 23 3.60 -2.23 13.97
C SER A 23 2.77 -1.23 13.16
N ALA A 24 2.91 0.06 13.41
CA ALA A 24 2.21 1.10 12.66
C ALA A 24 2.63 1.11 11.18
N ARG A 25 3.93 1.01 10.90
CA ARG A 25 4.44 0.92 9.51
C ARG A 25 3.98 -0.36 8.79
N LEU A 26 3.93 -1.48 9.50
CA LEU A 26 3.41 -2.73 8.93
C LEU A 26 1.91 -2.63 8.63
N ALA A 27 1.14 -2.01 9.52
CA ALA A 27 -0.28 -1.77 9.31
C ALA A 27 -0.54 -0.82 8.13
N GLU A 28 0.23 0.27 8.00
CA GLU A 28 0.16 1.20 6.86
C GLU A 28 0.43 0.49 5.52
N ARG A 29 1.54 -0.27 5.46
CA ARG A 29 1.91 -1.07 4.28
C ARG A 29 0.87 -2.14 3.93
N GLY A 30 0.37 -2.85 4.94
CA GLY A 30 -0.68 -3.85 4.77
C GLY A 30 -1.98 -3.22 4.29
N GLY A 31 -2.36 -2.06 4.84
CA GLY A 31 -3.51 -1.27 4.43
C GLY A 31 -3.41 -0.84 2.97
N ASN A 32 -2.26 -0.32 2.55
CA ASN A 32 -1.97 0.07 1.17
C ASN A 32 -2.19 -1.09 0.17
N VAL A 33 -1.65 -2.28 0.47
CA VAL A 33 -1.92 -3.49 -0.33
C VAL A 33 -3.41 -3.81 -0.35
N LEU A 34 -4.05 -3.88 0.82
CA LEU A 34 -5.46 -4.28 0.97
C LEU A 34 -6.42 -3.31 0.26
N LEU A 35 -6.09 -2.03 0.16
CA LEU A 35 -6.87 -1.03 -0.55
C LEU A 35 -6.73 -1.18 -2.08
N PHE A 36 -5.51 -1.44 -2.56
CA PHE A 36 -5.26 -1.51 -4.00
C PHE A 36 -5.67 -2.84 -4.64
N VAL A 37 -5.83 -3.92 -3.86
CA VAL A 37 -6.40 -5.20 -4.34
C VAL A 37 -7.81 -5.03 -4.94
N PRO A 38 -8.82 -4.55 -4.19
CA PRO A 38 -10.16 -4.35 -4.75
C PRO A 38 -10.16 -3.27 -5.82
N LEU A 39 -9.33 -2.22 -5.70
CA LEU A 39 -9.23 -1.17 -6.72
C LEU A 39 -8.79 -1.73 -8.08
N GLY A 40 -7.71 -2.51 -8.12
CA GLY A 40 -7.21 -3.10 -9.37
C GLY A 40 -8.19 -4.09 -9.99
N LEU A 41 -8.88 -4.87 -9.15
CA LEU A 41 -9.95 -5.79 -9.57
C LEU A 41 -11.13 -5.03 -10.19
N LEU A 42 -11.63 -4.01 -9.51
CA LEU A 42 -12.79 -3.22 -9.94
C LEU A 42 -12.47 -2.37 -11.17
N LEU A 43 -11.29 -1.77 -11.26
CA LEU A 43 -10.88 -1.02 -12.46
C LEU A 43 -10.80 -1.92 -13.69
N CYS A 44 -10.29 -3.15 -13.54
CA CYS A 44 -10.31 -4.11 -14.62
C CYS A 44 -11.75 -4.47 -15.07
N ALA A 45 -12.68 -4.59 -14.12
CA ALA A 45 -14.09 -4.86 -14.41
C ALA A 45 -14.79 -3.66 -15.06
N ALA A 46 -14.46 -2.44 -14.63
CA ALA A 46 -15.01 -1.19 -15.14
C ALA A 46 -14.45 -0.81 -16.53
N LEU A 47 -13.23 -1.23 -16.83
CA LEU A 47 -12.52 -0.93 -18.08
C LEU A 47 -12.23 -2.21 -18.89
N PRO A 48 -13.26 -2.96 -19.34
CA PRO A 48 -13.08 -4.29 -19.94
C PRO A 48 -12.30 -4.29 -21.26
N ARG A 49 -12.24 -3.13 -21.94
CA ARG A 49 -11.48 -2.94 -23.19
C ARG A 49 -10.03 -2.52 -22.97
N VAL A 50 -9.68 -2.11 -21.75
CA VAL A 50 -8.33 -1.67 -21.42
C VAL A 50 -7.49 -2.91 -21.10
N PRO A 51 -6.29 -3.04 -21.68
CA PRO A 51 -5.43 -4.17 -21.35
C PRO A 51 -5.04 -4.14 -19.86
N ARG A 52 -5.06 -5.30 -19.22
CA ARG A 52 -4.88 -5.44 -17.78
C ARG A 52 -3.59 -4.81 -17.24
N TRP A 53 -2.51 -4.83 -18.02
CA TRP A 53 -1.24 -4.19 -17.64
C TRP A 53 -1.35 -2.66 -17.60
N VAL A 54 -2.20 -2.05 -18.45
CA VAL A 54 -2.49 -0.60 -18.40
C VAL A 54 -3.31 -0.27 -17.16
N VAL A 55 -4.28 -1.11 -16.78
CA VAL A 55 -5.02 -0.92 -15.53
C VAL A 55 -4.08 -0.93 -14.33
N TRP A 56 -3.13 -1.86 -14.30
CA TRP A 56 -2.08 -1.86 -13.29
C TRP A 56 -1.25 -0.57 -13.33
N ALA A 57 -0.78 -0.14 -14.50
CA ALA A 57 -0.02 1.10 -14.65
C ALA A 57 -0.80 2.35 -14.20
N ILE A 58 -2.11 2.41 -14.44
CA ILE A 58 -2.99 3.48 -13.93
C ILE A 58 -3.00 3.48 -12.40
N CYS A 59 -3.05 2.31 -11.76
CA CYS A 59 -2.97 2.22 -10.30
C CYS A 59 -1.61 2.71 -9.78
N VAL A 60 -0.50 2.34 -10.44
CA VAL A 60 0.85 2.83 -10.08
C VAL A 60 0.93 4.35 -10.23
N ALA A 61 0.44 4.90 -11.34
CA ALA A 61 0.41 6.34 -11.58
C ALA A 61 -0.47 7.07 -10.54
N GLY A 62 -1.62 6.50 -10.19
CA GLY A 62 -2.46 7.01 -9.11
C GLY A 62 -1.74 7.03 -7.76
N SER A 63 -0.99 5.97 -7.44
CA SER A 63 -0.17 5.92 -6.22
C SER A 63 0.93 6.99 -6.22
N LEU A 64 1.60 7.23 -7.34
CA LEU A 64 2.56 8.33 -7.47
C LEU A 64 1.89 9.70 -7.31
N GLY A 65 0.67 9.85 -7.81
CA GLY A 65 -0.13 11.07 -7.63
C GLY A 65 -0.52 11.33 -6.17
N ILE A 66 -0.83 10.28 -5.41
CA ILE A 66 -1.09 10.38 -3.96
C ILE A 66 0.16 10.87 -3.23
N GLU A 67 1.30 10.24 -3.47
CA GLU A 67 2.60 10.63 -2.88
C GLU A 67 2.97 12.08 -3.23
N ALA A 68 2.82 12.46 -4.49
CA ALA A 68 3.08 13.83 -4.94
C ALA A 68 2.15 14.84 -4.25
N THR A 69 0.87 14.50 -4.10
CA THR A 69 -0.11 15.34 -3.40
C THR A 69 0.25 15.48 -1.92
N GLN A 70 0.65 14.40 -1.26
CA GLN A 70 1.09 14.45 0.13
C GLN A 70 2.36 15.30 0.28
N ALA A 71 3.33 15.13 -0.61
CA ALA A 71 4.57 15.90 -0.60
C ALA A 71 4.36 17.41 -0.81
N LEU A 72 3.39 17.78 -1.66
CA LEU A 72 3.11 19.18 -2.00
C LEU A 72 2.16 19.88 -1.01
N PHE A 73 1.22 19.14 -0.41
CA PHE A 73 0.11 19.75 0.34
C PHE A 73 0.03 19.35 1.81
N LEU A 74 0.76 18.32 2.27
CA LEU A 74 0.77 17.89 3.67
C LEU A 74 2.14 18.18 4.31
N PRO A 75 2.26 19.26 5.10
CA PRO A 75 3.48 19.52 5.87
C PRO A 75 3.81 18.31 6.75
N ASN A 76 5.08 17.92 6.79
CA ASN A 76 5.60 16.73 7.51
C ASN A 76 5.20 15.35 6.96
N ARG A 77 4.58 15.24 5.77
CA ARG A 77 4.48 13.95 5.06
C ARG A 77 5.54 13.86 3.97
N PHE A 78 6.48 12.94 4.17
CA PHE A 78 7.52 12.67 3.18
C PHE A 78 7.06 11.61 2.20
N PRO A 79 7.28 11.83 0.89
CA PRO A 79 6.91 10.84 -0.10
C PRO A 79 7.69 9.54 0.10
N SER A 80 7.00 8.41 -0.02
CA SER A 80 7.44 7.08 0.37
C SER A 80 7.41 6.12 -0.81
N VAL A 81 8.59 5.73 -1.27
CA VAL A 81 8.74 4.71 -2.32
C VAL A 81 8.11 3.38 -1.88
N VAL A 82 8.13 3.09 -0.59
CA VAL A 82 7.56 1.86 -0.03
C VAL A 82 6.05 1.82 -0.23
N ASP A 83 5.38 2.96 -0.11
CA ASP A 83 3.93 3.03 -0.27
C ASP A 83 3.53 2.81 -1.73
N VAL A 84 4.26 3.41 -2.68
CA VAL A 84 4.11 3.10 -4.11
C VAL A 84 4.30 1.62 -4.40
N VAL A 85 5.31 0.97 -3.82
CA VAL A 85 5.54 -0.47 -4.01
C VAL A 85 4.40 -1.30 -3.43
N THR A 86 3.92 -0.98 -2.22
CA THR A 86 2.81 -1.71 -1.59
C THR A 86 1.49 -1.56 -2.35
N ASN A 87 1.17 -0.34 -2.79
CA ASN A 87 0.01 -0.06 -3.63
C ASN A 87 0.10 -0.79 -4.99
N SER A 88 1.27 -0.73 -5.63
CA SER A 88 1.53 -1.43 -6.90
C SER A 88 1.39 -2.94 -6.76
N THR A 89 1.81 -3.50 -5.62
CA THR A 89 1.68 -4.93 -5.30
C THR A 89 0.21 -5.31 -5.11
N GLY A 90 -0.55 -4.52 -4.34
CA GLY A 90 -1.99 -4.71 -4.19
C GLY A 90 -2.73 -4.66 -5.52
N ALA A 91 -2.40 -3.69 -6.38
CA ALA A 91 -2.98 -3.56 -7.71
C ALA A 91 -2.69 -4.78 -8.59
N ALA A 92 -1.45 -5.29 -8.56
CA ALA A 92 -1.07 -6.48 -9.32
C ALA A 92 -1.88 -7.71 -8.88
N ILE A 93 -2.07 -7.90 -7.58
CA ILE A 93 -2.92 -8.96 -7.02
C ILE A 93 -4.37 -8.80 -7.51
N GLY A 94 -4.94 -7.59 -7.40
CA GLY A 94 -6.30 -7.30 -7.87
C GLY A 94 -6.52 -7.60 -9.36
N VAL A 95 -5.57 -7.19 -10.20
CA VAL A 95 -5.57 -7.48 -11.63
C VAL A 95 -5.45 -8.98 -11.91
N GLY A 96 -4.59 -9.68 -11.17
CA GLY A 96 -4.44 -11.13 -11.23
C GLY A 96 -5.71 -11.88 -10.84
N LEU A 97 -6.39 -11.44 -9.79
CA LEU A 97 -7.70 -11.97 -9.37
C LEU A 97 -8.74 -11.77 -10.46
N HIS A 98 -8.81 -10.56 -11.05
CA HIS A 98 -9.72 -10.31 -12.17
C HIS A 98 -9.46 -11.27 -13.34
N TRP A 99 -8.19 -11.49 -13.68
CA TRP A 99 -7.82 -12.44 -14.72
C TRP A 99 -8.29 -13.86 -14.38
N LEU A 100 -8.02 -14.34 -13.16
CA LEU A 100 -8.42 -15.67 -12.71
C LEU A 100 -9.94 -15.86 -12.82
N LEU A 101 -10.71 -14.89 -12.35
CA LEU A 101 -12.18 -14.90 -12.38
C LEU A 101 -12.76 -14.83 -13.79
N THR A 102 -12.06 -14.21 -14.74
CA THR A 102 -12.53 -14.05 -16.13
C THR A 102 -11.94 -15.06 -17.11
N ARG A 103 -10.91 -15.83 -16.72
CA ARG A 103 -10.24 -16.83 -17.56
C ARG A 103 -11.19 -17.95 -17.99
N GLY A 104 -12.07 -18.40 -17.08
CA GLY A 104 -13.04 -19.46 -17.35
C GLY A 104 -14.28 -19.05 -18.16
N ARG A 105 -14.45 -17.74 -18.43
CA ARG A 105 -15.59 -17.21 -19.21
C ARG A 105 -15.31 -17.13 -20.72
N ARG A 106 -14.09 -17.45 -21.14
CA ARG A 106 -13.67 -17.48 -22.55
C ARG A 106 -13.81 -18.91 -23.08
N THR A 107 -15.03 -19.38 -23.28
CA THR A 107 -15.25 -20.63 -24.00
C THR A 107 -15.00 -20.38 -25.49
N PRO A 108 -14.24 -21.23 -26.20
CA PRO A 108 -13.92 -21.05 -27.62
C PRO A 108 -15.16 -21.27 -28.48
N GLY A 109 -15.42 -20.35 -29.40
CA GLY A 109 -16.26 -20.57 -30.59
C GLY A 109 -15.37 -20.60 -31.82
#